data_AF-A0A7R7TWL7-F1
#
_entry.id   AF-A0A7R7TWL7-F1
#
_cell.length_a   1.000
_cell.length_b   1.000
_cell.length_c   1.000
_cell.angle_alpha   90.00
_cell.angle_beta   90.00
_cell.angle_gamma   90.00
#
_symmetry.space_group_name_H-M   'P 1'
#
loop_
_entity.id
_entity.type
_entity.pdbx_description
1 polymer ?
#
loop_
_entity_poly.entity_id
_entity_poly.type
_entity_poly.pdbx_seq_one_letter_code
_entity_poly.pdbx_strand_id
1 'polypeptide(L)'
;MATSQIAQTTLRSLLGRADLDTLLAHREDLNTDLRAVIEKQTEPWGVQVRVVEIKDVEIPESTQRAMAREAEAERERRAKVINARGELQASEELREAAETLSKNPVSLQLRYLQTLLELGADQNSTVVFPLPVDIITPFLKRPELLEAIASAIDDRR
;
A
#
# COMPACT_ATOMS: atom_id res chain seq x y z
N MET A 1 -2.89 -51.20 5.98
CA MET A 1 -3.83 -50.38 6.80
C MET A 1 -3.12 -49.75 8.00
N ALA A 2 -2.36 -50.52 8.80
CA ALA A 2 -1.63 -49.98 9.96
C ALA A 2 -0.63 -48.85 9.64
N THR A 3 0.12 -48.97 8.54
CA THR A 3 1.05 -47.93 8.06
C THR A 3 0.36 -46.62 7.68
N SER A 4 -0.83 -46.69 7.08
CA SER A 4 -1.64 -45.51 6.72
C SER A 4 -2.16 -44.78 7.97
N GLN A 5 -2.61 -45.54 8.98
CA GLN A 5 -3.09 -44.98 10.25
C GLN A 5 -1.97 -44.23 11.01
N ILE A 6 -0.78 -44.80 11.00
CA ILE A 6 0.43 -44.20 11.58
C ILE A 6 0.79 -42.92 10.84
N ALA A 7 0.82 -42.95 9.50
CA ALA A 7 1.09 -41.78 8.68
C ALA A 7 0.10 -40.64 8.96
N GLN A 8 -1.20 -40.94 9.06
CA GLN A 8 -2.24 -39.93 9.39
C GLN A 8 -2.08 -39.33 10.79
N THR A 9 -1.72 -40.13 11.79
CA THR A 9 -1.55 -39.66 13.16
C THR A 9 -0.32 -38.76 13.29
N THR A 10 0.77 -39.14 12.63
CA THR A 10 2.01 -38.34 12.54
C THR A 10 1.76 -37.03 11.81
N LEU A 11 1.10 -37.07 10.65
CA LEU A 11 0.77 -35.87 9.87
C LEU A 11 -0.07 -34.89 10.68
N ARG A 12 -1.10 -35.37 11.39
CA ARG A 12 -1.95 -34.52 12.26
C ARG A 12 -1.14 -33.85 13.38
N SER A 13 -0.20 -34.56 14.00
CA SER A 13 0.64 -34.01 15.07
C SER A 13 1.61 -32.93 14.55
N LEU A 14 2.21 -33.15 13.38
CA LEU A 14 3.11 -32.18 12.75
C LEU A 14 2.36 -30.93 12.28
N LEU A 15 1.17 -31.11 11.68
CA LEU A 15 0.31 -30.00 11.27
C LEU A 15 -0.18 -29.13 12.44
N GLY A 16 -0.28 -29.69 13.65
CA GLY A 16 -0.68 -28.94 14.84
C GLY A 16 0.46 -28.14 15.50
N ARG A 17 1.73 -28.40 15.13
CA ARG A 17 2.92 -27.74 15.70
C ARG A 17 3.58 -26.77 14.73
N ALA A 18 3.44 -26.99 13.43
CA ALA A 18 4.01 -26.15 12.40
C ALA A 18 3.02 -25.06 11.98
N ASP A 19 3.53 -23.87 11.71
CA ASP A 19 2.75 -22.76 11.18
C ASP A 19 2.28 -23.10 9.76
N LEU A 20 1.01 -22.83 9.42
CA LEU A 20 0.43 -23.24 8.14
C LEU A 20 1.17 -22.62 6.95
N ASP A 21 1.64 -21.39 7.10
CA ASP A 21 2.45 -20.73 6.07
C ASP A 21 3.76 -21.47 5.80
N THR A 22 4.36 -22.06 6.84
CA THR A 22 5.56 -22.90 6.69
C THR A 22 5.22 -24.20 5.99
N LEU A 23 4.06 -24.79 6.31
CA LEU A 23 3.57 -26.04 5.71
C LEU A 23 3.25 -25.91 4.21
N LEU A 24 2.75 -24.74 3.79
CA LEU A 24 2.47 -24.45 2.38
C LEU A 24 3.73 -24.07 1.60
N ALA A 25 4.67 -23.34 2.21
CA ALA A 25 5.89 -22.89 1.54
C ALA A 25 6.99 -23.97 1.47
N HIS A 26 7.05 -24.90 2.43
CA HIS A 26 8.14 -25.89 2.58
C HIS A 26 7.66 -27.35 2.47
N ARG A 27 6.86 -27.65 1.44
CA ARG A 27 6.30 -29.00 1.22
C ARG A 27 7.36 -30.11 1.15
N GLU A 28 8.53 -29.83 0.59
CA GLU A 28 9.63 -30.81 0.48
C GLU A 28 10.25 -31.20 1.82
N ASP A 29 10.43 -30.22 2.71
CA ASP A 29 11.00 -30.47 4.05
C ASP A 29 10.05 -31.36 4.87
N LEU A 30 8.74 -31.10 4.76
CA LEU A 30 7.71 -31.93 5.38
C LEU A 30 7.67 -33.35 4.83
N ASN A 31 7.79 -33.52 3.52
CA ASN A 31 7.85 -34.85 2.91
C ASN A 31 9.05 -35.64 3.44
N THR A 32 10.18 -34.98 3.65
CA THR A 32 11.39 -35.58 4.22
C THR A 32 11.20 -35.97 5.69
N ASP A 33 10.62 -35.09 6.50
CA ASP A 33 10.32 -35.38 7.90
C ASP A 33 9.30 -36.52 8.07
N LEU A 34 8.23 -36.50 7.26
CA LEU A 34 7.23 -37.57 7.22
C LEU A 34 7.84 -38.91 6.83
N ARG A 35 8.71 -38.93 5.80
CA ARG A 35 9.42 -40.14 5.38
C ARG A 35 10.23 -40.71 6.53
N ALA A 36 11.02 -39.89 7.21
CA ALA A 36 11.86 -40.32 8.33
C ALA A 36 11.04 -40.92 9.49
N VAL A 37 9.92 -40.28 9.85
CA VAL A 37 9.07 -40.77 10.95
C VAL A 37 8.35 -42.07 10.57
N ILE A 38 7.81 -42.16 9.36
CA ILE A 38 7.11 -43.36 8.89
C ILE A 38 8.10 -44.52 8.78
N GLU A 39 9.27 -44.32 8.18
CA GLU A 39 10.29 -45.35 8.00
C GLU A 39 10.73 -45.96 9.34
N LYS A 40 10.97 -45.10 10.35
CA LYS A 40 11.28 -45.53 11.72
C LYS A 40 10.16 -46.35 12.37
N GLN A 41 8.90 -46.02 12.11
CA GLN A 41 7.77 -46.78 12.68
C GLN A 41 7.47 -48.07 11.91
N THR A 42 7.85 -48.17 10.63
CA THR A 42 7.63 -49.35 9.79
C THR A 42 8.79 -50.34 9.78
N GLU A 43 9.95 -49.97 10.31
CA GLU A 43 11.13 -50.82 10.46
C GLU A 43 10.85 -52.17 11.17
N PRO A 44 10.07 -52.23 12.28
CA PRO A 44 9.75 -53.49 12.95
C PRO A 44 8.88 -54.45 12.11
N TRP A 45 8.27 -53.95 11.04
CA TRP A 45 7.40 -54.72 10.16
C TRP A 45 8.10 -55.15 8.86
N GLY A 46 9.38 -54.78 8.68
CA GLY A 46 10.16 -55.13 7.49
C GLY A 46 9.67 -54.48 6.20
N VAL A 47 8.94 -53.35 6.30
CA VAL A 47 8.38 -52.64 5.15
C VAL A 47 9.30 -51.49 4.76
N GLN A 48 9.74 -51.47 3.50
CA GLN A 48 10.61 -50.43 2.95
C GLN A 48 9.77 -49.30 2.32
N VAL A 49 9.93 -48.08 2.83
CA VAL A 49 9.18 -46.90 2.38
C VAL A 49 9.96 -46.19 1.29
N ARG A 50 9.43 -46.13 0.05
CA ARG A 50 10.15 -45.53 -1.10
C ARG A 50 9.84 -44.05 -1.32
N VAL A 51 8.57 -43.65 -1.22
CA VAL A 51 8.12 -42.27 -1.45
C VAL A 51 6.96 -41.97 -0.51
N VAL A 52 6.98 -40.80 0.13
CA VAL A 52 5.88 -40.25 0.92
C VAL A 52 5.58 -38.86 0.37
N GLU A 53 4.33 -38.62 0.00
CA GLU A 53 3.89 -37.35 -0.55
C GLU A 53 2.58 -36.92 0.12
N ILE A 54 2.53 -35.66 0.54
CA ILE A 54 1.30 -35.05 1.05
C ILE A 54 0.37 -34.76 -0.14
N LYS A 55 -0.73 -35.51 -0.23
CA LYS A 55 -1.82 -35.21 -1.19
C LYS A 55 -2.60 -33.97 -0.77
N ASP A 56 -3.58 -34.17 0.11
CA ASP A 56 -4.57 -33.16 0.49
C ASP A 56 -4.50 -32.94 2.00
N VAL A 57 -4.44 -31.67 2.41
CA VAL A 57 -4.52 -31.25 3.81
C VAL A 57 -5.85 -30.52 3.97
N GLU A 58 -6.79 -31.15 4.66
CA GLU A 58 -8.05 -30.51 5.03
C GLU A 58 -7.86 -29.73 6.32
N ILE A 59 -8.00 -28.41 6.23
CA ILE A 59 -7.94 -27.52 7.38
C ILE A 59 -9.36 -27.34 7.90
N PRO A 60 -9.61 -27.48 9.21
CA PRO A 60 -10.92 -27.21 9.78
C PRO A 60 -11.40 -25.79 9.47
N GLU A 61 -12.68 -25.65 9.10
CA GLU A 61 -13.29 -24.37 8.71
C GLU A 61 -13.14 -23.28 9.80
N SER A 62 -13.12 -23.66 11.08
CA SER A 62 -12.88 -22.74 12.20
C SER A 62 -11.50 -22.08 12.13
N THR A 63 -10.46 -22.86 11.82
CA THR A 63 -9.07 -22.37 11.73
C THR A 63 -8.91 -21.52 10.48
N GLN A 64 -9.49 -21.95 9.35
CA GLN A 64 -9.44 -21.19 8.10
C GLN A 64 -10.06 -19.79 8.26
N ARG A 65 -11.19 -19.68 8.96
CA ARG A 65 -11.81 -18.38 9.28
C ARG A 65 -10.95 -17.53 10.21
N ALA A 66 -10.32 -18.13 11.21
CA ALA A 66 -9.43 -17.40 12.13
C ALA A 66 -8.21 -16.83 11.39
N MET A 67 -7.55 -17.65 10.57
CA MET A 67 -6.41 -17.22 9.76
C MET A 67 -6.78 -16.17 8.73
N ALA A 68 -7.95 -16.29 8.08
CA ALA A 68 -8.42 -15.27 7.14
C ALA A 68 -8.56 -13.90 7.83
N ARG A 69 -9.13 -13.87 9.04
CA ARG A 69 -9.27 -12.63 9.83
C ARG A 69 -7.92 -12.07 10.27
N GLU A 70 -7.00 -12.93 10.70
CA GLU A 70 -5.65 -12.52 11.10
C GLU A 70 -4.85 -11.96 9.93
N ALA A 71 -4.89 -12.66 8.78
CA ALA A 71 -4.24 -12.23 7.55
C ALA A 71 -4.81 -10.89 7.04
N GLU A 72 -6.13 -10.69 7.13
CA GLU A 72 -6.77 -9.43 6.77
C GLU A 72 -6.36 -8.29 7.71
N ALA A 73 -6.36 -8.52 9.03
CA ALA A 73 -5.93 -7.53 10.01
C ALA A 73 -4.45 -7.14 9.84
N GLU A 74 -3.57 -8.11 9.61
CA GLU A 74 -2.15 -7.85 9.36
C GLU A 74 -1.94 -7.10 8.04
N ARG A 75 -2.71 -7.45 6.99
CA ARG A 75 -2.67 -6.74 5.71
C ARG A 75 -3.13 -5.30 5.85
N GLU A 76 -4.22 -5.05 6.57
CA GLU A 76 -4.73 -3.69 6.82
C GLU A 76 -3.72 -2.88 7.65
N ARG A 77 -3.15 -3.48 8.69
CA ARG A 77 -2.11 -2.84 9.51
C ARG A 77 -0.90 -2.46 8.66
N ARG A 78 -0.40 -3.38 7.82
CA ARG A 78 0.72 -3.11 6.91
C ARG A 78 0.38 -2.00 5.92
N ALA A 79 -0.81 -2.03 5.33
CA ALA A 79 -1.27 -0.99 4.40
C ALA A 79 -1.27 0.40 5.07
N LYS A 80 -1.78 0.51 6.29
CA LYS A 80 -1.76 1.78 7.06
C LYS A 80 -0.34 2.30 7.30
N VAL A 81 0.59 1.42 7.68
CA VAL A 81 1.99 1.81 7.90
C VAL A 81 2.66 2.25 6.61
N ILE A 82 2.40 1.56 5.49
CA ILE A 82 2.95 1.92 4.18
C ILE A 82 2.41 3.27 3.73
N ASN A 83 1.09 3.50 3.83
CA ASN A 83 0.49 4.78 3.47
C ASN A 83 1.03 5.92 4.33
N ALA A 84 1.10 5.76 5.66
CA ALA A 84 1.63 6.78 6.55
C ALA A 84 3.10 7.13 6.23
N ARG A 85 3.92 6.12 5.86
CA ARG A 85 5.30 6.37 5.41
C ARG A 85 5.36 7.07 4.06
N GLY A 86 4.51 6.69 3.11
CA GLY A 86 4.41 7.35 1.81
C GLY A 86 4.00 8.81 1.94
N GLU A 87 3.01 9.10 2.79
CA GLU A 87 2.57 10.48 3.09
C GLU A 87 3.68 11.32 3.73
N LEU A 88 4.44 10.74 4.67
CA LEU A 88 5.57 11.43 5.28
C LEU A 88 6.64 11.77 4.24
N GLN A 89 7.04 10.79 3.43
CA GLN A 89 8.05 11.00 2.38
C GLN A 89 7.59 12.06 1.38
N ALA A 90 6.34 11.99 0.91
CA ALA A 90 5.79 12.98 -0.01
C ALA A 90 5.78 14.38 0.62
N SER A 91 5.45 14.50 1.91
CA SER A 91 5.45 15.77 2.64
C SER A 91 6.86 16.36 2.77
N GLU A 92 7.88 15.51 2.98
CA GLU A 92 9.28 15.94 3.06
C GLU A 92 9.79 16.45 1.70
N GLU A 93 9.51 15.74 0.62
CA GLU A 93 9.86 16.15 -0.74
C GLU A 93 9.17 17.47 -1.12
N LEU A 94 7.89 17.62 -0.78
CA LEU A 94 7.15 18.87 -1.00
C LEU A 94 7.73 20.05 -0.19
N ARG A 95 8.14 19.80 1.07
CA ARG A 95 8.80 20.82 1.90
C ARG A 95 10.11 21.29 1.27
N GLU A 96 10.96 20.35 0.84
CA GLU A 96 12.23 20.67 0.20
C GLU A 96 12.04 21.43 -1.12
N ALA A 97 11.05 21.03 -1.91
CA ALA A 97 10.65 21.73 -3.13
C ALA A 97 10.19 23.17 -2.82
N ALA A 98 9.36 23.36 -1.79
CA ALA A 98 8.88 24.67 -1.37
C ALA A 98 10.01 25.57 -0.86
N GLU A 99 10.93 25.04 -0.05
CA GLU A 99 12.12 25.77 0.42
C GLU A 99 12.99 26.20 -0.75
N THR A 100 13.20 25.31 -1.72
CA THR A 100 13.98 25.62 -2.93
C THR A 100 13.28 26.68 -3.78
N LEU A 101 11.95 26.61 -3.90
CA LEU A 101 11.16 27.59 -4.63
C LEU A 101 11.19 28.97 -3.95
N SER A 102 11.20 29.00 -2.62
CA SER A 102 11.27 30.23 -1.84
C SER A 102 12.61 30.96 -1.94
N LYS A 103 13.70 30.27 -2.33
CA LYS A 103 15.03 30.90 -2.48
C LYS A 103 15.06 31.95 -3.59
N ASN A 104 14.18 31.85 -4.59
CA ASN A 104 14.12 32.82 -5.68
C ASN A 104 12.66 33.21 -6.00
N PRO A 105 12.26 34.48 -5.81
CA PRO A 105 10.88 34.94 -6.05
C PRO A 105 10.43 34.80 -7.51
N VAL A 106 11.36 34.77 -8.49
CA VAL A 106 11.05 34.53 -9.90
C VAL A 106 10.52 33.11 -10.13
N SER A 107 10.98 32.13 -9.34
CA SER A 107 10.56 30.74 -9.49
C SER A 107 9.08 30.53 -9.15
N LEU A 108 8.55 31.24 -8.15
CA LEU A 108 7.12 31.24 -7.82
C LEU A 108 6.27 31.82 -8.97
N GLN A 109 6.74 32.89 -9.60
CA GLN A 109 6.06 33.49 -10.76
C GLN A 109 6.03 32.54 -11.96
N LEU A 110 7.13 31.84 -12.24
CA LEU A 110 7.18 30.84 -13.30
C LEU A 110 6.24 29.65 -13.00
N ARG A 111 6.21 29.17 -11.76
CA ARG A 111 5.27 28.12 -11.34
C ARG A 111 3.82 28.60 -11.53
N TYR A 112 3.52 29.84 -11.16
CA TYR A 112 2.20 30.43 -11.36
C TYR A 112 1.80 30.49 -12.84
N LEU A 113 2.71 30.91 -13.72
CA LEU A 113 2.48 30.90 -15.18
C LEU A 113 2.28 29.48 -15.73
N GLN A 114 3.03 28.49 -15.23
CA GLN A 114 2.85 27.08 -15.60
C GLN A 114 1.47 26.56 -15.20
N THR A 115 1.04 26.83 -13.96
CA THR A 115 -0.30 26.43 -13.49
C THR A 115 -1.41 27.10 -14.30
N LEU A 116 -1.19 28.33 -14.79
CA LEU A 116 -2.14 29.02 -15.66
C LEU A 116 -2.23 28.37 -17.04
N LEU A 117 -1.12 27.91 -17.60
CA LEU A 117 -1.09 27.19 -18.88
C LEU A 117 -1.76 25.81 -18.77
N GLU A 118 -1.51 25.08 -17.68
CA GLU A 118 -2.18 23.80 -17.40
C GLU A 118 -3.69 23.97 -17.23
N LEU A 119 -4.12 24.98 -16.48
CA LEU A 119 -5.55 25.25 -16.26
C LEU A 119 -6.26 25.77 -17.52
N GLY A 120 -5.56 26.53 -18.37
CA GLY A 120 -6.08 27.00 -19.65
C GLY A 120 -6.17 25.91 -20.73
N ALA A 121 -5.48 24.79 -20.56
CA ALA A 121 -5.57 23.64 -21.46
C ALA A 121 -6.78 22.75 -21.16
N ASP A 122 -7.31 22.80 -19.94
CA ASP A 122 -8.45 21.97 -19.50
C ASP A 122 -9.77 22.71 -19.80
N GLN A 123 -10.57 22.19 -20.72
CA GLN A 123 -11.70 22.89 -21.37
C GLN A 123 -12.97 23.03 -20.48
N ASN A 124 -12.85 23.31 -19.17
CA ASN A 124 -14.00 23.44 -18.26
C ASN A 124 -14.29 24.90 -17.84
N SER A 125 -15.52 25.34 -18.10
CA SER A 125 -15.98 26.73 -18.23
C SER A 125 -16.16 27.55 -16.94
N THR A 126 -15.47 27.22 -15.84
CA THR A 126 -15.47 28.06 -14.63
C THR A 126 -14.11 28.01 -13.94
N VAL A 127 -13.27 28.98 -14.30
CA VAL A 127 -11.93 29.17 -13.75
C VAL A 127 -12.04 29.95 -12.43
N VAL A 128 -11.88 29.27 -11.29
CA VAL A 128 -11.72 29.95 -9.99
C VAL A 128 -10.27 30.43 -9.91
N PHE A 129 -10.09 31.74 -10.00
CA PHE A 129 -8.78 32.37 -10.09
C PHE A 129 -8.32 32.87 -8.71
N PRO A 130 -7.37 32.20 -8.03
CA PRO A 130 -6.82 32.71 -6.78
C PRO A 130 -5.88 33.87 -7.09
N LEU A 131 -6.34 35.10 -6.81
CA LEU A 131 -5.50 36.29 -6.85
C LEU A 131 -4.64 36.37 -5.57
N PRO A 132 -3.31 36.55 -5.68
CA PRO A 132 -2.46 36.83 -4.53
C PRO A 132 -2.93 38.09 -3.80
N VAL A 133 -3.12 37.99 -2.49
CA VAL A 133 -3.56 39.13 -1.65
C VAL A 133 -2.64 40.33 -1.76
N ASP A 134 -1.35 40.14 -2.05
CA ASP A 134 -0.38 41.23 -2.24
C ASP A 134 -0.70 42.11 -3.46
N ILE A 135 -1.31 41.52 -4.51
CA ILE A 135 -1.76 42.26 -5.69
C ILE A 135 -3.06 43.01 -5.38
N ILE A 136 -3.96 42.42 -4.59
CA ILE A 136 -5.27 43.01 -4.25
C ILE A 136 -5.15 44.12 -3.20
N THR A 137 -4.23 43.97 -2.23
CA THR A 137 -4.10 44.85 -1.06
C THR A 137 -3.92 46.34 -1.43
N PRO A 138 -3.12 46.72 -2.44
CA PRO A 138 -3.02 48.11 -2.90
C PRO A 138 -4.34 48.69 -3.42
N PHE A 139 -5.14 47.89 -4.13
CA PHE A 139 -6.42 48.33 -4.71
C PHE A 139 -7.53 48.43 -3.66
N LEU A 140 -7.53 47.57 -2.64
CA LEU A 140 -8.45 47.69 -1.50
C LEU A 140 -8.12 48.87 -0.58
N LYS A 141 -6.83 49.24 -0.47
CA LYS A 141 -6.37 50.36 0.36
C LYS A 141 -6.47 51.72 -0.33
N ARG A 142 -6.62 51.78 -1.65
CA ARG A 142 -6.75 53.02 -2.44
C ARG A 142 -7.91 52.90 -3.45
N PRO A 143 -9.15 53.21 -3.04
CA PRO A 143 -10.33 53.11 -3.92
C PRO A 143 -10.26 54.04 -5.14
N GLU A 144 -9.47 55.11 -5.08
CA GLU A 144 -9.23 56.05 -6.20
C GLU A 144 -8.63 55.37 -7.44
N LEU A 145 -7.87 54.28 -7.27
CA LEU A 145 -7.32 53.51 -8.40
C LEU A 145 -8.39 52.70 -9.15
N LEU A 146 -9.47 52.30 -8.46
CA LEU A 146 -10.59 51.59 -9.07
C LEU A 146 -11.46 52.56 -9.89
N GLU A 147 -11.66 53.79 -9.39
CA GLU A 147 -12.37 54.85 -10.10
C GLU A 147 -11.62 55.29 -11.37
N ALA A 148 -10.29 55.38 -11.32
CA ALA A 148 -9.46 55.70 -12.49
C ALA A 148 -9.48 54.61 -13.57
N ILE A 149 -9.61 53.34 -13.18
CA ILE A 149 -9.75 52.22 -14.13
C ILE A 149 -11.17 52.18 -14.71
N ALA A 150 -12.19 52.43 -13.88
CA ALA A 150 -13.58 52.48 -14.34
C ALA A 150 -13.82 53.61 -15.35
N SER A 151 -13.24 54.80 -15.13
CA SER A 151 -13.33 55.90 -16.08
C SER A 151 -12.57 55.63 -17.39
N ALA A 152 -11.42 54.96 -17.33
CA ALA A 152 -10.64 54.57 -18.52
C ALA A 152 -11.28 53.46 -19.37
N ILE A 153 -12.24 52.71 -18.81
CA ILE A 153 -13.03 51.69 -19.52
C ILE A 153 -14.29 52.31 -20.13
N ASP A 154 -14.90 53.28 -19.46
CA ASP A 154 -16.10 53.99 -19.94
C ASP A 154 -15.77 54.96 -21.10
N ASP A 155 -14.57 55.56 -21.11
CA ASP A 155 -14.08 56.45 -22.18
C ASP A 155 -13.73 55.73 -23.49
N ARG A 156 -13.96 54.41 -23.57
CA ARG A 156 -13.71 53.58 -24.76
C ARG A 156 -14.96 53.00 -25.41
N ARG A 157 -16.14 53.56 -25.10
CA ARG A 157 -17.43 53.16 -25.68
C ARG A 157 -18.00 54.19 -26.64
#